data_AF-I5BTB6-F1
#
_entry.id   AF-I5BTB6-F1
#
_cell.length_a   1.000
_cell.length_b   1.000
_cell.length_c   1.000
_cell.angle_alpha   90.00
_cell.angle_beta   90.00
_cell.angle_gamma   90.00
#
_symmetry.space_group_name_H-M   'P 1'
#
loop_
_entity.id
_entity.type
_entity.pdbx_description
1 polymer ?
#
loop_
_entity_poly.entity_id
_entity_poly.type
_entity_poly.pdbx_seq_one_letter_code
_entity_poly.pdbx_strand_id
1 'polypeptide(L)'
;MPFVSCPYRGTASDILTVAHEFSHALQIVSSGRSTMPPLSREVCAFVGEQLLLGWVRQARPALSPHLETAWLTDNSRYLGTDLQLLRTALECGSDTYDYAWNYPIARLLAQSIGQEWTRKKIAAFFKSGEKAPALLKAYHDRPRILPQRYVLPGMQDTGGTVSSLYRQIGGLLLLDLQDLDAGAVDHSIGDRYARLLQSMQDGSVFLALDRQQVPLGYVLWQRNGEGETVHLEHRIACRQRLPDMLASLGNHCPQVAMELRHTKPTASSRGIRQ
;
A
#
# COMPACT_ATOMS: atom_id res chain seq x y z
N MET A 1 -26.70 15.82 -20.71
CA MET A 1 -26.67 15.99 -19.25
C MET A 1 -26.77 14.60 -18.64
N PRO A 2 -26.06 14.29 -17.54
CA PRO A 2 -26.30 13.04 -16.81
C PRO A 2 -27.72 13.04 -16.22
N PHE A 3 -28.32 11.86 -16.10
CA PHE A 3 -29.58 11.64 -15.40
C PHE A 3 -29.28 10.88 -14.11
N VAL A 4 -29.78 11.38 -12.99
CA VAL A 4 -29.60 10.78 -11.66
C VAL A 4 -30.95 10.24 -11.20
N SER A 5 -30.98 8.95 -10.87
CA SER A 5 -32.17 8.27 -10.35
C SER A 5 -31.79 7.54 -9.08
N CYS A 6 -32.35 7.98 -7.95
CA CYS A 6 -32.10 7.38 -6.65
C CYS A 6 -33.41 6.79 -6.10
N PRO A 7 -33.44 5.52 -5.65
CA PRO A 7 -34.58 5.01 -4.91
C PRO A 7 -34.71 5.75 -3.58
N TYR A 8 -35.92 6.21 -3.24
CA TYR A 8 -36.19 6.93 -2.00
C TYR A 8 -37.04 6.07 -1.05
N ARG A 9 -36.58 5.89 0.19
CA ARG A 9 -37.21 5.09 1.23
C ARG A 9 -37.52 5.89 2.51
N GLY A 10 -37.20 7.18 2.54
CA GLY A 10 -37.36 8.05 3.71
C GLY A 10 -36.28 7.86 4.77
N THR A 11 -35.09 7.36 4.40
CA THR A 11 -34.00 7.06 5.35
C THR A 11 -32.79 7.98 5.18
N ALA A 12 -31.94 8.05 6.22
CA ALA A 12 -30.67 8.78 6.14
C ALA A 12 -29.75 8.25 5.03
N SER A 13 -29.82 6.95 4.71
CA SER A 13 -29.07 6.33 3.61
C SER A 13 -29.47 6.90 2.23
N ASP A 14 -30.70 7.40 2.08
CA ASP A 14 -31.13 8.00 0.81
C ASP A 14 -30.34 9.27 0.49
N ILE A 15 -29.97 10.05 1.50
CA ILE A 15 -29.16 11.26 1.33
C ILE A 15 -27.73 10.89 0.91
N LEU A 16 -27.17 9.81 1.48
CA LEU A 16 -25.88 9.27 1.06
C LEU A 16 -25.95 8.77 -0.39
N THR A 17 -27.02 8.06 -0.75
CA THR A 17 -27.27 7.59 -2.12
C THR A 17 -27.35 8.75 -3.10
N VAL A 18 -28.04 9.83 -2.74
CA VAL A 18 -28.07 11.05 -3.57
C VAL A 18 -26.67 11.63 -3.74
N ALA A 19 -25.88 11.74 -2.67
CA ALA A 19 -24.51 12.25 -2.78
C ALA A 19 -23.61 11.35 -3.66
N HIS A 20 -23.79 10.04 -3.54
CA HIS A 20 -23.09 9.03 -4.34
C HIS A 20 -23.37 9.21 -5.83
N GLU A 21 -24.65 9.17 -6.23
CA GLU A 21 -25.06 9.29 -7.62
C GLU A 21 -24.78 10.67 -8.22
N PHE A 22 -24.96 11.73 -7.42
CA PHE A 22 -24.65 13.07 -7.88
C PHE A 22 -23.14 13.28 -8.09
N SER A 23 -22.30 12.51 -7.39
CA SER A 23 -20.86 12.54 -7.59
C SER A 23 -20.43 11.84 -8.88
N HIS A 24 -21.12 10.77 -9.28
CA HIS A 24 -20.99 10.21 -10.63
C HIS A 24 -21.39 11.25 -11.68
N ALA A 25 -22.52 11.93 -11.52
CA ALA A 25 -22.95 12.99 -12.42
C ALA A 25 -21.93 14.14 -12.50
N LEU A 26 -21.40 14.58 -11.36
CA LEU A 26 -20.37 15.61 -11.28
C LEU A 26 -19.09 15.17 -11.99
N GLN A 27 -18.66 13.92 -11.80
CA GLN A 27 -17.51 13.33 -12.48
C GLN A 27 -17.70 13.33 -14.00
N ILE A 28 -18.86 12.90 -14.49
CA ILE A 28 -19.18 12.87 -15.94
C ILE A 28 -19.12 14.26 -16.54
N VAL A 29 -19.72 15.27 -15.88
CA VAL A 29 -19.72 16.65 -16.37
C VAL A 29 -18.32 17.24 -16.30
N SER A 30 -17.62 17.05 -15.19
CA SER A 30 -16.30 17.66 -14.93
C SER A 30 -15.21 17.10 -15.83
N SER A 31 -15.28 15.83 -16.21
CA SER A 31 -14.32 15.16 -17.09
C SER A 31 -14.60 15.36 -18.58
N GLY A 32 -15.57 16.21 -18.94
CA GLY A 32 -15.98 16.37 -20.34
C GLY A 32 -16.53 15.09 -20.96
N ARG A 33 -17.15 14.22 -20.14
CA ARG A 33 -17.63 12.88 -20.49
C ARG A 33 -16.53 11.88 -20.90
N SER A 34 -15.28 12.14 -20.52
CA SER A 34 -14.21 11.16 -20.66
C SER A 34 -14.52 9.89 -19.87
N THR A 35 -14.25 8.74 -20.46
CA THR A 35 -14.47 7.43 -19.84
C THR A 35 -13.56 7.26 -18.64
N MET A 36 -14.14 7.08 -17.46
CA MET A 36 -13.39 6.80 -16.23
C MET A 36 -13.55 5.31 -15.85
N PRO A 37 -12.47 4.60 -15.48
CA PRO A 37 -12.55 3.20 -15.07
C PRO A 37 -13.48 2.97 -13.87
N PRO A 38 -14.18 1.81 -13.79
CA PRO A 38 -15.18 1.51 -12.75
C PRO A 38 -14.74 1.85 -11.33
N LEU A 39 -13.58 1.31 -10.89
CA LEU A 39 -13.05 1.59 -9.56
C LEU A 39 -12.88 3.09 -9.29
N SER A 40 -12.35 3.85 -10.26
CA SER A 40 -12.13 5.29 -10.10
C SER A 40 -13.44 6.08 -10.01
N ARG A 41 -14.49 5.63 -10.71
CA ARG A 41 -15.84 6.21 -10.61
C ARG A 41 -16.41 6.03 -9.21
N GLU A 42 -16.30 4.83 -8.65
CA GLU A 42 -16.74 4.55 -7.28
C GLU A 42 -15.94 5.35 -6.25
N VAL A 43 -14.65 5.59 -6.48
CA VAL A 43 -13.85 6.48 -5.62
C VAL A 43 -14.42 7.90 -5.64
N CYS A 44 -14.77 8.44 -6.81
CA CYS A 44 -15.43 9.75 -6.90
C CYS A 44 -16.72 9.78 -6.07
N ALA A 45 -17.53 8.72 -6.18
CA ALA A 45 -18.80 8.64 -5.47
C ALA A 45 -18.64 8.62 -3.94
N PHE A 46 -17.74 7.79 -3.42
CA PHE A 46 -17.46 7.73 -1.98
C PHE A 46 -16.74 8.99 -1.45
N VAL A 47 -15.91 9.65 -2.25
CA VAL A 47 -15.38 10.97 -1.89
C VAL A 47 -16.52 11.99 -1.75
N GLY A 48 -17.51 11.94 -2.63
CA GLY A 48 -18.73 12.74 -2.55
C GLY A 48 -19.49 12.57 -1.24
N GLU A 49 -19.71 11.32 -0.82
CA GLU A 49 -20.32 11.01 0.49
C GLU A 49 -19.53 11.62 1.65
N GLN A 50 -18.19 11.56 1.62
CA GLN A 50 -17.36 12.15 2.67
C GLN A 50 -17.40 13.67 2.69
N LEU A 51 -17.48 14.31 1.53
CA LEU A 51 -17.68 15.76 1.43
C LEU A 51 -19.01 16.15 2.06
N LEU A 52 -20.09 15.39 1.80
CA LEU A 52 -21.38 15.58 2.43
C LEU A 52 -21.28 15.42 3.95
N LEU A 53 -20.71 14.33 4.46
CA LEU A 53 -20.55 14.11 5.91
C LEU A 53 -19.76 15.24 6.57
N GLY A 54 -18.66 15.67 5.96
CA GLY A 54 -17.85 16.78 6.45
C GLY A 54 -18.64 18.10 6.49
N TRP A 55 -19.47 18.37 5.49
CA TRP A 55 -20.34 19.54 5.46
C TRP A 55 -21.47 19.46 6.49
N VAL A 56 -22.14 18.31 6.62
CA VAL A 56 -23.26 18.13 7.55
C VAL A 56 -22.82 18.32 9.00
N ARG A 57 -21.64 17.82 9.39
CA ARG A 57 -21.07 18.04 10.72
C ARG A 57 -21.03 19.51 11.11
N GLN A 58 -20.74 20.38 10.15
CA GLN A 58 -20.57 21.82 10.38
C GLN A 58 -21.89 22.58 10.21
N ALA A 59 -22.62 22.31 9.13
CA ALA A 59 -23.78 23.09 8.73
C ALA A 59 -25.11 22.59 9.32
N ARG A 60 -25.20 21.29 9.64
CA ARG A 60 -26.43 20.61 10.09
C ARG A 60 -26.11 19.56 11.17
N PRO A 61 -25.56 19.95 12.32
CA PRO A 61 -25.05 19.02 13.33
C PRO A 61 -26.10 18.01 13.83
N ALA A 62 -27.38 18.39 13.87
CA ALA A 62 -28.49 17.49 14.23
C ALA A 62 -28.66 16.30 13.28
N LEU A 63 -28.33 16.45 11.98
CA LEU A 63 -28.42 15.38 10.99
C LEU A 63 -27.16 14.48 10.96
N SER A 64 -26.04 14.96 11.53
CA SER A 64 -24.74 14.29 11.44
C SER A 64 -24.76 12.86 11.99
N PRO A 65 -25.28 12.59 13.21
CA PRO A 65 -25.26 11.24 13.76
C PRO A 65 -26.04 10.25 12.89
N HIS A 66 -27.15 10.69 12.30
CA HIS A 66 -28.02 9.80 11.49
C HIS A 66 -27.34 9.40 10.18
N LEU A 67 -26.67 10.35 9.51
CA LEU A 67 -25.90 10.06 8.30
C LEU A 67 -24.65 9.22 8.61
N GLU A 68 -23.97 9.49 9.72
CA GLU A 68 -22.80 8.71 10.13
C GLU A 68 -23.17 7.27 10.48
N THR A 69 -24.27 7.05 11.21
CA THR A 69 -24.79 5.71 11.46
C THR A 69 -25.13 4.99 10.16
N ALA A 70 -25.86 5.64 9.25
CA ALA A 70 -26.19 5.04 7.95
C ALA A 70 -24.92 4.67 7.15
N TRP A 71 -23.95 5.59 7.09
CA TRP A 71 -22.67 5.36 6.41
C TRP A 71 -21.88 4.20 7.03
N LEU A 72 -21.91 4.06 8.35
CA LEU A 72 -21.29 2.93 9.06
C LEU A 72 -22.05 1.63 8.80
N THR A 73 -23.38 1.64 8.78
CA THR A 73 -24.19 0.47 8.46
C THR A 73 -23.89 -0.05 7.05
N ASP A 74 -23.72 0.84 6.07
CA ASP A 74 -23.37 0.45 4.69
C ASP A 74 -22.03 -0.28 4.60
N ASN A 75 -21.11 -0.07 5.56
CA ASN A 75 -19.83 -0.80 5.60
C ASN A 75 -20.02 -2.30 5.87
N SER A 76 -21.14 -2.73 6.47
CA SER A 76 -21.45 -4.17 6.61
C SER A 76 -21.58 -4.86 5.24
N ARG A 77 -22.02 -4.12 4.22
CA ARG A 77 -22.07 -4.59 2.84
C ARG A 77 -20.71 -4.42 2.16
N TYR A 78 -20.21 -3.19 2.05
CA TYR A 78 -19.02 -2.88 1.25
C TYR A 78 -17.74 -3.49 1.82
N LEU A 79 -17.55 -3.48 3.14
CA LEU A 79 -16.37 -4.02 3.80
C LEU A 79 -16.62 -5.40 4.44
N GLY A 80 -17.86 -5.90 4.38
CA GLY A 80 -18.23 -7.26 4.75
C GLY A 80 -18.42 -8.12 3.52
N THR A 81 -19.65 -8.20 3.02
CA THR A 81 -20.03 -9.09 1.90
C THR A 81 -19.21 -8.87 0.64
N ASP A 82 -19.11 -7.62 0.14
CA ASP A 82 -18.44 -7.32 -1.13
C ASP A 82 -16.92 -7.56 -1.03
N LEU A 83 -16.33 -7.27 0.13
CA LEU A 83 -14.92 -7.55 0.39
C LEU A 83 -14.64 -9.06 0.40
N GLN A 84 -15.54 -9.87 0.96
CA GLN A 84 -15.42 -11.32 0.95
C GLN A 84 -15.56 -11.92 -0.45
N LEU A 85 -16.45 -11.37 -1.27
CA LEU A 85 -16.58 -11.75 -2.67
C LEU A 85 -15.30 -11.44 -3.46
N LEU A 86 -14.77 -10.23 -3.30
CA LEU A 86 -13.49 -9.84 -3.92
C LEU A 86 -12.36 -10.76 -3.46
N ARG A 87 -12.25 -11.03 -2.16
CA ARG A 87 -11.21 -11.92 -1.61
C ARG A 87 -11.29 -13.31 -2.22
N THR A 88 -12.47 -13.92 -2.23
CA THR A 88 -12.69 -15.25 -2.81
C THR A 88 -12.29 -15.27 -4.29
N ALA A 89 -12.66 -14.24 -5.06
CA ALA A 89 -12.31 -14.15 -6.48
C ALA A 89 -10.79 -14.00 -6.72
N LEU A 90 -10.08 -13.29 -5.83
CA LEU A 90 -8.63 -13.16 -5.89
C LEU A 90 -7.91 -14.46 -5.48
N GLU A 91 -8.44 -15.20 -4.51
CA GLU A 91 -7.83 -16.44 -3.99
C GLU A 91 -8.11 -17.65 -4.88
N CYS A 92 -9.34 -17.80 -5.37
CA CYS A 92 -9.78 -18.96 -6.14
C CYS A 92 -9.78 -18.71 -7.67
N GLY A 93 -9.58 -17.46 -8.10
CA GLY A 93 -9.81 -17.05 -9.48
C GLY A 93 -11.30 -16.85 -9.79
N SER A 94 -11.59 -16.13 -10.86
CA SER A 94 -12.94 -15.96 -11.41
C SER A 94 -12.85 -15.66 -12.90
N ASP A 95 -13.69 -16.32 -13.69
CA ASP A 95 -13.78 -16.12 -15.14
C ASP A 95 -14.65 -14.91 -15.53
N THR A 96 -15.32 -14.31 -14.55
CA THR A 96 -16.21 -13.16 -14.76
C THR A 96 -15.83 -12.02 -13.84
N TYR A 97 -16.07 -10.79 -14.29
CA TYR A 97 -15.88 -9.59 -13.50
C TYR A 97 -17.19 -9.18 -12.82
N ASP A 98 -17.20 -9.11 -11.50
CA ASP A 98 -18.30 -8.53 -10.73
C ASP A 98 -18.00 -7.06 -10.40
N TYR A 99 -18.93 -6.16 -10.75
CA TYR A 99 -18.80 -4.74 -10.47
C TYR A 99 -18.74 -4.45 -8.96
N ALA A 100 -19.32 -5.32 -8.11
CA ALA A 100 -19.30 -5.16 -6.67
C ALA A 100 -17.89 -5.19 -6.07
N TRP A 101 -16.93 -5.81 -6.77
CA TRP A 101 -15.53 -5.83 -6.37
C TRP A 101 -14.87 -4.45 -6.30
N ASN A 102 -15.45 -3.44 -6.96
CA ASN A 102 -14.95 -2.07 -6.88
C ASN A 102 -15.24 -1.41 -5.52
N TYR A 103 -16.38 -1.73 -4.90
CA TYR A 103 -16.87 -0.99 -3.74
C TYR A 103 -15.92 -1.03 -2.53
N PRO A 104 -15.38 -2.20 -2.11
CA PRO A 104 -14.50 -2.27 -0.94
C PRO A 104 -13.23 -1.41 -1.13
N ILE A 105 -12.60 -1.52 -2.30
CA ILE A 105 -11.37 -0.81 -2.62
C ILE A 105 -11.66 0.70 -2.72
N ALA A 106 -12.73 1.08 -3.41
CA ALA A 106 -13.11 2.47 -3.58
C ALA A 106 -13.45 3.16 -2.25
N ARG A 107 -14.15 2.45 -1.35
CA ARG A 107 -14.52 2.93 -0.01
C ARG A 107 -13.28 3.26 0.83
N LEU A 108 -12.28 2.37 0.81
CA LEU A 108 -11.01 2.56 1.51
C LEU A 108 -10.18 3.70 0.89
N LEU A 109 -10.06 3.74 -0.44
CA LEU A 109 -9.34 4.80 -1.14
C LEU A 109 -9.95 6.18 -0.85
N ALA A 110 -11.28 6.29 -0.87
CA ALA A 110 -11.98 7.53 -0.57
C ALA A 110 -11.64 8.03 0.84
N GLN A 111 -11.64 7.15 1.86
CA GLN A 111 -11.31 7.52 3.25
C GLN A 111 -9.94 8.17 3.37
N SER A 112 -8.94 7.61 2.72
CA SER A 112 -7.60 8.20 2.75
C SER A 112 -7.50 9.47 1.91
N ILE A 113 -8.19 9.55 0.77
CA ILE A 113 -8.29 10.77 -0.04
C ILE A 113 -8.88 11.91 0.80
N GLY A 114 -9.98 11.65 1.52
CA GLY A 114 -10.66 12.66 2.34
C GLY A 114 -9.78 13.24 3.45
N GLN A 115 -8.81 12.47 3.94
CA GLN A 115 -7.88 12.89 4.99
C GLN A 115 -6.67 13.66 4.45
N GLU A 116 -6.15 13.29 3.27
CA GLU A 116 -4.86 13.79 2.80
C GLU A 116 -4.95 14.77 1.62
N TRP A 117 -5.99 14.69 0.80
CA TRP A 117 -6.04 15.46 -0.43
C TRP A 117 -6.64 16.84 -0.21
N THR A 118 -5.98 17.83 -0.79
CA THR A 118 -6.55 19.17 -0.90
C THR A 118 -7.77 19.15 -1.81
N ARG A 119 -8.68 20.10 -1.61
CA ARG A 119 -9.86 20.29 -2.49
C ARG A 119 -9.49 20.43 -3.96
N LYS A 120 -8.37 21.09 -4.27
CA LYS A 120 -7.83 21.22 -5.63
C LYS A 120 -7.47 19.86 -6.25
N LYS A 121 -6.86 18.96 -5.47
CA LYS A 121 -6.48 17.64 -5.93
C LYS A 121 -7.70 16.73 -6.12
N ILE A 122 -8.68 16.80 -5.22
CA ILE A 122 -9.97 16.13 -5.37
C ILE A 122 -10.66 16.60 -6.67
N ALA A 123 -10.75 17.91 -6.89
CA ALA A 123 -11.35 18.46 -8.11
C ALA A 123 -10.61 18.02 -9.39
N ALA A 124 -9.27 17.92 -9.34
CA ALA A 124 -8.49 17.40 -10.47
C ALA A 124 -8.81 15.92 -10.76
N PHE A 125 -9.04 15.13 -9.72
CA PHE A 125 -9.42 13.72 -9.87
C PHE A 125 -10.79 13.54 -10.52
N PHE A 126 -11.80 14.31 -10.11
CA PHE A 126 -13.12 14.32 -10.77
C PHE A 126 -13.04 14.69 -12.25
N LYS A 127 -12.05 15.49 -12.65
CA LYS A 127 -11.82 15.90 -14.05
C LYS A 127 -10.97 14.93 -14.86
N SER A 128 -10.36 13.94 -14.21
CA SER A 128 -9.26 13.17 -14.82
C SER A 128 -9.69 12.11 -15.84
N GLY A 129 -10.96 11.68 -15.83
CA GLY A 129 -11.48 10.72 -16.79
C GLY A 129 -10.64 9.44 -16.85
N GLU A 130 -10.16 9.09 -18.04
CA GLU A 130 -9.29 7.93 -18.28
C GLU A 130 -7.97 7.96 -17.49
N LYS A 131 -7.50 9.15 -17.09
CA LYS A 131 -6.24 9.36 -16.37
C LYS A 131 -6.37 9.17 -14.86
N ALA A 132 -7.58 8.88 -14.36
CA ALA A 132 -7.84 8.67 -12.94
C ALA A 132 -6.93 7.63 -12.27
N PRO A 133 -6.64 6.46 -12.87
CA PRO A 133 -5.75 5.48 -12.25
C PRO A 133 -4.34 6.01 -11.98
N ALA A 134 -3.81 6.88 -12.83
CA ALA A 134 -2.49 7.48 -12.63
C ALA A 134 -2.45 8.40 -11.39
N LEU A 135 -3.55 9.10 -11.10
CA LEU A 135 -3.67 9.92 -9.88
C LEU A 135 -3.84 9.08 -8.62
N LEU A 136 -4.49 7.91 -8.73
CA LEU A 136 -4.58 6.92 -7.66
C LEU A 136 -3.26 6.15 -7.46
N LYS A 137 -2.43 6.02 -8.50
CA LYS A 137 -1.12 5.37 -8.40
C LYS A 137 -0.23 6.03 -7.34
N ALA A 138 -0.33 7.34 -7.17
CA ALA A 138 0.37 8.06 -6.10
C ALA A 138 0.01 7.58 -4.68
N TYR A 139 -1.02 6.75 -4.52
CA TYR A 139 -1.35 6.06 -3.26
C TYR A 139 -0.83 4.63 -3.16
N HIS A 140 -0.53 3.95 -4.26
CA HIS A 140 0.20 2.68 -4.20
C HIS A 140 1.59 2.86 -3.59
N ASP A 141 2.19 4.02 -3.82
CA ASP A 141 3.52 4.37 -3.30
C ASP A 141 3.47 4.96 -1.87
N ARG A 142 2.27 5.11 -1.28
CA ARG A 142 2.10 5.72 0.06
C ARG A 142 1.79 4.65 1.11
N PRO A 143 2.55 4.60 2.23
CA PRO A 143 2.43 3.61 3.30
C PRO A 143 1.08 3.47 4.05
N ARG A 144 0.00 4.16 3.64
CA ARG A 144 -1.09 4.53 4.56
C ARG A 144 -2.53 4.16 4.17
N ILE A 145 -2.85 3.77 2.93
CA ILE A 145 -4.25 3.40 2.58
C ILE A 145 -4.52 1.93 2.81
N LEU A 146 -3.72 1.11 2.15
CA LEU A 146 -3.67 -0.32 2.42
C LEU A 146 -2.59 -0.47 3.48
N PRO A 147 -2.73 -1.36 4.49
CA PRO A 147 -1.56 -1.80 5.23
C PRO A 147 -0.53 -2.11 4.15
N GLN A 148 0.66 -1.50 4.27
CA GLN A 148 1.69 -1.54 3.23
C GLN A 148 1.63 -2.91 2.56
N ARG A 149 1.62 -2.91 1.22
CA ARG A 149 2.00 -4.11 0.49
C ARG A 149 3.14 -4.75 1.28
N TYR A 150 3.04 -6.06 1.44
CA TYR A 150 4.01 -6.90 2.13
C TYR A 150 3.91 -6.91 3.67
N VAL A 151 2.80 -7.46 4.20
CA VAL A 151 2.93 -8.31 5.38
C VAL A 151 3.78 -9.50 4.94
N LEU A 152 5.09 -9.40 5.10
CA LEU A 152 5.95 -10.57 4.95
C LEU A 152 5.43 -11.64 5.92
N PRO A 153 5.33 -12.90 5.48
CA PRO A 153 4.91 -13.95 6.39
C PRO A 153 5.90 -13.99 7.57
N GLY A 154 5.36 -14.11 8.78
CA GLY A 154 6.17 -14.31 9.96
C GLY A 154 7.05 -15.55 9.79
N MET A 155 8.33 -15.42 10.05
CA MET A 155 9.30 -16.51 9.93
C MET A 155 9.34 -17.34 11.21
N GLN A 156 8.19 -17.90 11.60
CA GLN A 156 8.10 -18.81 12.74
C GLN A 156 9.04 -20.00 12.51
N ASP A 157 9.78 -20.42 13.53
CA ASP A 157 10.59 -21.64 13.44
C ASP A 157 9.66 -22.86 13.48
N THR A 158 9.73 -23.70 12.46
CA THR A 158 8.91 -24.92 12.34
C THR A 158 9.75 -26.19 12.51
N GLY A 159 11.03 -26.06 12.86
CA GLY A 159 11.98 -27.17 12.88
C GLY A 159 12.47 -27.56 11.49
N GLY A 160 13.77 -27.90 11.40
CA GLY A 160 14.46 -28.31 10.18
C GLY A 160 15.44 -27.25 9.66
N THR A 161 16.74 -27.60 9.58
CA THR A 161 17.79 -26.67 9.17
C THR A 161 17.66 -26.21 7.71
N VAL A 162 17.26 -27.13 6.82
CA VAL A 162 17.10 -26.86 5.38
C VAL A 162 15.85 -26.00 5.11
N SER A 163 14.73 -26.29 5.77
CA SER A 163 13.50 -25.50 5.65
C SER A 163 13.68 -24.08 6.19
N SER A 164 14.48 -23.91 7.26
CA SER A 164 14.86 -22.59 7.79
C SER A 164 15.69 -21.77 6.80
N LEU A 165 16.65 -22.41 6.10
CA LEU A 165 17.47 -21.74 5.10
C LEU A 165 16.66 -21.22 3.91
N TYR A 166 15.81 -22.07 3.31
CA TYR A 166 14.93 -21.64 2.20
C TYR A 166 13.94 -20.54 2.64
N ARG A 167 13.45 -20.60 3.88
CA ARG A 167 12.57 -19.57 4.44
C ARG A 167 13.29 -18.23 4.58
N GLN A 168 14.53 -18.24 5.07
CA GLN A 168 15.37 -17.04 5.17
C GLN A 168 15.68 -16.47 3.77
N ILE A 169 16.06 -17.30 2.80
CA ILE A 169 16.29 -16.86 1.40
C ILE A 169 15.01 -16.26 0.81
N GLY A 170 13.86 -16.91 1.02
CA GLY A 170 12.56 -16.39 0.59
C GLY A 170 12.23 -15.04 1.23
N GLY A 171 12.50 -14.87 2.52
CA GLY A 171 12.33 -13.59 3.23
C GLY A 171 13.21 -12.48 2.67
N LEU A 172 14.48 -12.78 2.36
CA LEU A 172 15.44 -11.86 1.75
C LEU A 172 15.00 -11.43 0.34
N LEU A 173 14.58 -12.39 -0.49
CA LEU A 173 14.06 -12.12 -1.84
C LEU A 173 12.75 -11.31 -1.80
N LEU A 174 11.86 -11.62 -0.87
CA LEU A 174 10.63 -10.86 -0.71
C LEU A 174 10.89 -9.43 -0.24
N LEU A 175 11.98 -9.17 0.50
CA LEU A 175 12.46 -7.82 0.84
C LEU A 175 13.06 -7.11 -0.38
N ASP A 176 13.81 -7.82 -1.23
CA ASP A 176 14.33 -7.28 -2.51
C ASP A 176 13.20 -6.78 -3.41
N LEU A 177 12.10 -7.52 -3.48
CA LEU A 177 10.92 -7.16 -4.28
C LEU A 177 10.16 -5.93 -3.76
N GLN A 178 10.44 -5.45 -2.54
CA GLN A 178 9.77 -4.27 -1.98
C GLN A 178 10.53 -2.98 -2.25
N ASP A 179 11.83 -3.05 -2.50
CA ASP A 179 12.69 -1.89 -2.70
C ASP A 179 12.76 -1.51 -4.19
N LEU A 180 11.72 -0.85 -4.68
CA LEU A 180 11.57 -0.43 -6.08
C LEU A 180 12.58 0.66 -6.51
N ASP A 181 13.27 1.30 -5.56
CA ASP A 181 14.27 2.36 -5.79
C ASP A 181 15.72 1.82 -5.80
N ALA A 182 15.93 0.54 -5.44
CA ALA A 182 17.24 -0.08 -5.44
C ALA A 182 17.72 -0.35 -6.88
N GLY A 183 18.34 0.66 -7.48
CA GLY A 183 19.06 0.52 -8.74
C GLY A 183 20.24 -0.44 -8.61
N ALA A 184 20.00 -1.73 -8.80
CA ALA A 184 20.95 -2.75 -9.26
C ALA A 184 20.21 -4.09 -9.36
N VAL A 185 19.80 -4.40 -10.59
CA VAL A 185 19.13 -5.65 -10.95
C VAL A 185 20.19 -6.75 -11.01
N ASP A 186 20.15 -7.71 -10.08
CA ASP A 186 20.61 -9.05 -10.43
C ASP A 186 19.82 -9.51 -11.64
N HIS A 187 20.52 -9.86 -12.71
CA HIS A 187 19.92 -10.05 -14.04
C HIS A 187 18.98 -11.28 -14.06
N SER A 188 19.00 -12.13 -13.02
CA SER A 188 18.04 -13.20 -12.79
C SER A 188 17.84 -13.52 -11.29
N ILE A 189 16.69 -14.12 -10.95
CA ILE A 189 16.41 -14.67 -9.60
C ILE A 189 17.43 -15.77 -9.24
N GLY A 190 17.92 -16.52 -10.23
CA GLY A 190 18.91 -17.58 -10.02
C GLY A 190 20.26 -17.05 -9.53
N ASP A 191 20.75 -15.97 -10.15
CA ASP A 191 21.99 -15.32 -9.74
C ASP A 191 21.85 -14.73 -8.33
N ARG A 192 20.69 -14.10 -8.05
CA ARG A 192 20.39 -13.58 -6.72
C ARG A 192 20.38 -14.69 -5.67
N TYR A 193 19.70 -15.80 -5.95
CA TYR A 193 19.66 -16.97 -5.07
C TYR A 193 21.06 -17.50 -4.78
N ALA A 194 21.91 -17.67 -5.80
CA ALA A 194 23.28 -18.15 -5.63
C ALA A 194 24.11 -17.21 -4.74
N ARG A 195 23.97 -15.89 -4.91
CA ARG A 195 24.66 -14.90 -4.06
C ARG A 195 24.18 -14.93 -2.61
N LEU A 196 22.86 -15.00 -2.39
CA LEU A 196 22.32 -15.10 -1.03
C LEU A 196 22.77 -16.39 -0.33
N LEU A 197 22.78 -17.51 -1.05
CA LEU A 197 23.25 -18.79 -0.54
C LEU A 197 24.74 -18.73 -0.15
N GLN A 198 25.57 -18.11 -1.00
CA GLN A 198 26.98 -17.92 -0.71
C GLN A 198 27.18 -17.05 0.54
N SER A 199 26.50 -15.90 0.64
CA SER A 199 26.58 -15.04 1.83
C SER A 199 26.09 -15.73 3.11
N MET A 200 25.11 -16.64 3.01
CA MET A 200 24.69 -17.47 4.13
C MET A 200 25.77 -18.46 4.56
N GLN A 201 26.42 -19.13 3.60
CA GLN A 201 27.52 -20.05 3.87
C GLN A 201 28.73 -19.35 4.49
N ASP A 202 28.99 -18.12 4.06
CA ASP A 202 30.08 -17.29 4.57
C ASP A 202 29.75 -16.62 5.92
N GLY A 203 28.53 -16.80 6.42
CA GLY A 203 28.05 -16.13 7.65
C GLY A 203 28.02 -14.61 7.53
N SER A 204 27.81 -14.10 6.31
CA SER A 204 27.90 -12.68 5.95
C SER A 204 26.54 -12.03 5.66
N VAL A 205 25.49 -12.56 6.28
CA VAL A 205 24.11 -12.08 6.21
C VAL A 205 23.54 -11.85 7.60
N PHE A 206 22.78 -10.76 7.74
CA PHE A 206 21.97 -10.48 8.91
C PHE A 206 20.55 -10.13 8.49
N LEU A 207 19.57 -10.89 8.97
CA LEU A 207 18.15 -10.63 8.76
C LEU A 207 17.54 -10.13 10.06
N ALA A 208 17.04 -8.90 10.06
CA ALA A 208 16.33 -8.35 11.21
C ALA A 208 14.86 -8.75 11.16
N LEU A 209 14.32 -9.26 12.27
CA LEU A 209 12.91 -9.57 12.46
C LEU A 209 12.32 -8.68 13.56
N ASP A 210 11.02 -8.43 13.50
CA ASP A 210 10.30 -7.76 14.59
C ASP A 210 9.82 -8.77 15.67
N ARG A 211 9.11 -8.26 16.68
CA ARG A 211 8.59 -9.07 17.79
C ARG A 211 7.60 -10.15 17.34
N GLN A 212 7.01 -10.01 16.15
CA GLN A 212 6.09 -10.98 15.56
C GLN A 212 6.79 -11.92 14.56
N GLN A 213 8.13 -11.93 14.54
CA GLN A 213 8.96 -12.68 13.59
C GLN A 213 8.78 -12.23 12.13
N VAL A 214 8.30 -11.02 11.89
CA VAL A 214 8.14 -10.47 10.54
C VAL A 214 9.45 -9.79 10.12
N PRO A 215 9.98 -10.05 8.91
CA PRO A 215 11.20 -9.40 8.46
C PRO A 215 11.09 -7.88 8.35
N LEU A 216 12.08 -7.19 8.92
CA LEU A 216 12.25 -5.73 8.92
C LEU A 216 13.13 -5.24 7.77
N GLY A 217 14.14 -6.04 7.46
CA GLY A 217 15.22 -5.68 6.56
C GLY A 217 16.40 -6.62 6.76
N TYR A 218 17.36 -6.54 5.86
CA TYR A 218 18.57 -7.34 5.96
C TYR A 218 19.80 -6.54 5.56
N VAL A 219 20.96 -7.05 5.97
CA VAL A 219 22.29 -6.55 5.59
C VAL A 219 23.11 -7.73 5.09
N LEU A 220 23.75 -7.56 3.94
CA LEU A 220 24.78 -8.45 3.41
C LEU A 220 26.11 -7.71 3.45
N TRP A 221 27.17 -8.43 3.76
CA TRP A 221 28.51 -7.90 3.63
C TRP A 221 29.45 -8.88 2.94
N GLN A 222 30.51 -8.34 2.35
CA GLN A 222 31.62 -9.11 1.83
C GLN A 222 32.88 -8.75 2.60
N ARG A 223 33.67 -9.76 2.95
CA ARG A 223 34.98 -9.59 3.58
C ARG A 223 36.09 -9.77 2.55
N ASN A 224 37.16 -8.99 2.68
CA ASN A 224 38.38 -9.24 1.91
C ASN A 224 39.16 -10.43 2.52
N GLY A 225 40.24 -10.86 1.87
CA GLY A 225 41.11 -11.94 2.36
C GLY A 225 41.78 -11.65 3.71
N GLU A 226 41.72 -10.41 4.20
CA GLU A 226 42.25 -9.96 5.49
C GLU A 226 41.15 -9.88 6.57
N GLY A 227 39.89 -10.18 6.23
CA GLY A 227 38.75 -10.22 7.15
C GLY A 227 38.00 -8.90 7.32
N GLU A 228 38.41 -7.82 6.66
CA GLU A 228 37.76 -6.51 6.70
C GLU A 228 36.54 -6.45 5.77
N THR A 229 35.50 -5.72 6.18
CA THR A 229 34.31 -5.51 5.34
C THR A 229 34.62 -4.55 4.20
N VAL A 230 34.44 -5.01 2.96
CA VAL A 230 34.73 -4.23 1.74
C VAL A 230 33.48 -3.81 0.97
N HIS A 231 32.35 -4.50 1.18
CA HIS A 231 31.08 -4.14 0.55
C HIS A 231 29.93 -4.40 1.51
N LEU A 232 28.97 -3.46 1.54
CA LEU A 232 27.75 -3.51 2.34
C LEU A 232 26.54 -3.28 1.44
N GLU A 233 25.63 -4.24 1.45
CA GLU A 233 24.31 -4.12 0.83
C GLU A 233 23.26 -4.19 1.93
N HIS A 234 22.24 -3.34 1.88
CA HIS A 234 21.12 -3.43 2.79
C HIS A 234 19.78 -3.20 2.08
N ARG A 235 18.72 -3.80 2.62
CA ARG A 235 17.33 -3.55 2.23
C ARG A 235 16.47 -3.42 3.46
N ILE A 236 15.46 -2.56 3.37
CA ILE A 236 14.51 -2.31 4.45
C ILE A 236 13.08 -2.37 3.92
N ALA A 237 12.22 -3.08 4.63
CA ALA A 237 10.79 -3.15 4.28
C ALA A 237 10.14 -1.76 4.34
N CYS A 238 10.58 -0.93 5.30
CA CYS A 238 10.07 0.42 5.47
C CYS A 238 11.12 1.34 6.10
N ARG A 239 11.31 2.54 5.52
CA ARG A 239 12.23 3.57 6.05
C ARG A 239 11.99 3.93 7.51
N GLN A 240 10.74 3.86 7.98
CA GLN A 240 10.40 4.15 9.38
C GLN A 240 10.94 3.09 10.36
N ARG A 241 11.22 1.87 9.89
CA ARG A 241 11.74 0.76 10.70
C ARG A 241 13.27 0.63 10.63
N LEU A 242 13.96 1.53 9.91
CA LEU A 242 15.42 1.57 9.85
C LEU A 242 16.08 1.69 11.25
N PRO A 243 15.58 2.51 12.19
CA PRO A 243 16.17 2.58 13.54
C PRO A 243 16.12 1.24 14.27
N ASP A 244 15.02 0.49 14.15
CA ASP A 244 14.85 -0.81 14.79
C ASP A 244 15.80 -1.86 14.20
N MET A 245 15.98 -1.85 12.87
CA MET A 245 16.97 -2.70 12.20
C MET A 245 18.39 -2.37 12.66
N LEU A 246 18.77 -1.09 12.70
CA LEU A 246 20.11 -0.66 13.12
C LEU A 246 20.38 -0.95 14.60
N ALA A 247 19.37 -0.87 15.46
CA ALA A 247 19.46 -1.29 16.85
C ALA A 247 19.69 -2.80 16.95
N SER A 248 18.91 -3.61 16.22
CA SER A 248 19.07 -5.06 16.20
C SER A 248 20.43 -5.49 15.66
N LEU A 249 20.88 -4.91 14.54
CA LEU A 249 22.20 -5.15 13.96
C LEU A 249 23.32 -4.72 14.92
N GLY A 250 23.18 -3.57 15.59
CA GLY A 250 24.17 -3.10 16.57
C GLY A 250 24.37 -4.06 17.74
N ASN A 251 23.31 -4.77 18.16
CA ASN A 251 23.39 -5.73 19.26
C ASN A 251 24.06 -7.06 18.85
N HIS A 252 23.98 -7.46 17.59
CA HIS A 252 24.46 -8.77 17.12
C HIS A 252 25.75 -8.68 16.28
N CYS A 253 25.91 -7.61 15.50
CA CYS A 253 27.02 -7.36 14.59
C CYS A 253 27.50 -5.90 14.72
N PRO A 254 28.08 -5.50 15.87
CA PRO A 254 28.39 -4.10 16.17
C PRO A 254 29.37 -3.45 15.19
N GLN A 255 30.35 -4.22 14.67
CA GLN A 255 31.33 -3.75 13.69
C GLN A 255 30.66 -3.41 12.35
N VAL A 256 29.80 -4.30 11.85
CA VAL A 256 29.00 -4.10 10.62
C VAL A 256 28.03 -2.92 10.79
N ALA A 257 27.40 -2.79 11.97
CA ALA A 257 26.50 -1.67 12.26
C ALA A 257 27.22 -0.31 12.26
N MET A 258 28.47 -0.27 12.72
CA MET A 258 29.29 0.93 12.71
C MET A 258 29.62 1.34 11.28
N GLU A 259 30.08 0.41 10.45
CA GLU A 259 30.37 0.66 9.03
C GLU A 259 29.13 1.11 8.24
N LEU A 260 27.97 0.48 8.47
CA LEU A 260 26.70 0.86 7.86
C LEU A 260 26.25 2.28 8.22
N ARG A 261 26.61 2.76 9.43
CA ARG A 261 26.37 4.17 9.84
C ARG A 261 27.35 5.14 9.20
N HIS A 262 28.54 4.68 8.80
CA HIS A 262 29.57 5.49 8.14
C HIS A 262 29.41 5.55 6.61
N THR A 263 28.71 4.59 5.99
CA THR A 263 28.27 4.72 4.60
C THR A 263 27.34 5.92 4.46
N LYS A 264 27.83 7.01 3.85
CA LYS A 264 26.99 8.14 3.45
C LYS A 264 25.87 7.60 2.56
N PRO A 265 24.62 8.11 2.66
CA PRO A 265 23.59 7.76 1.71
C PRO A 265 24.12 8.10 0.32
N THR A 266 24.32 7.07 -0.51
CA THR A 266 24.57 7.25 -1.94
C THR A 266 23.44 8.12 -2.45
N ALA A 267 23.80 9.28 -3.00
CA ALA A 267 22.86 10.18 -3.61
C ALA A 267 22.11 9.41 -4.71
N SER A 268 20.89 8.96 -4.42
CA SER A 268 19.90 8.73 -5.47
C SER A 268 19.82 10.04 -6.25
N SER A 269 20.10 9.94 -7.54
CA SER A 269 20.29 11.02 -8.49
C SER A 269 19.37 12.21 -8.24
N ARG A 270 19.92 13.28 -7.68
CA ARG A 270 19.41 14.64 -7.92
C ARG A 270 19.57 14.93 -9.42
N GLY A 271 18.43 15.04 -10.09
CA GLY A 271 18.27 15.54 -11.45
C GLY A 271 16.89 15.09 -11.90
N ILE A 272 15.84 15.90 -11.79
CA ILE A 272 15.67 17.12 -12.59
C ILE A 272 15.15 18.25 -11.69
N ARG A 273 15.88 19.38 -11.73
CA ARG A 273 15.41 20.70 -11.30
C ARG A 273 14.75 21.39 -12.50
N GLN A 274 13.74 22.19 -12.15
CA GLN A 274 12.97 23.18 -12.92
C GLN A 274 11.74 22.65 -13.64
#